data_AF-A0AAN2TTD2-F1
#
_entry.id   AF-A0AAN2TTD2-F1
#
_cell.length_a   1.000
_cell.length_b   1.000
_cell.length_c   1.000
_cell.angle_alpha   90.00
_cell.angle_beta   90.00
_cell.angle_gamma   90.00
#
_symmetry.space_group_name_H-M   'P 1'
#
loop_
_entity.id
_entity.type
_entity.pdbx_description
1 polymer ?
#
loop_
_entity_poly.entity_id
_entity_poly.type
_entity_poly.pdbx_seq_one_letter_code
_entity_poly.pdbx_strand_id
1 'polypeptide(L)' 'MGKFKTKQRKVCERCLTITINNETCPKCGHSQLRDIIITGQAGRNKRILHPKVG' A
#
# COMPACT_ATOMS: atom_id res chain seq x y z
N MET A 1 21.00 0.44 0.50
CA MET A 1 19.69 -0.17 0.17
C MET A 1 18.64 0.34 1.14
N GLY A 2 17.64 1.10 0.68
CA GLY A 2 16.55 1.55 1.55
C GLY A 2 15.72 0.36 2.03
N LYS A 3 15.45 0.30 3.33
CA LYS A 3 14.61 -0.74 3.94
C LYS A 3 13.16 -0.54 3.48
N PHE A 4 12.75 -1.20 2.39
CA PHE A 4 11.35 -1.23 1.98
C PHE A 4 10.53 -1.93 3.06
N LYS A 5 9.59 -1.22 3.70
CA LYS A 5 8.64 -1.84 4.63
C LYS A 5 7.53 -2.49 3.81
N THR A 6 7.61 -3.80 3.62
CA THR A 6 6.52 -4.63 3.09
C THR A 6 5.49 -4.88 4.18
N LYS A 7 4.20 -4.63 3.91
CA LYS A 7 3.10 -4.98 4.82
C LYS A 7 2.21 -6.02 4.16
N GLN A 8 2.04 -7.18 4.81
CA GLN A 8 0.99 -8.14 4.43
C GLN A 8 -0.37 -7.57 4.82
N ARG A 9 -1.32 -7.65 3.90
CA ARG A 9 -2.70 -7.17 4.02
C ARG A 9 -3.62 -8.14 3.30
N LYS A 10 -4.92 -8.07 3.59
CA LYS A 10 -5.96 -8.78 2.84
C LYS A 10 -6.80 -7.80 2.06
N VAL A 11 -7.31 -8.18 0.90
CA VAL A 11 -8.22 -7.38 0.07
C VAL A 11 -9.48 -8.16 -0.25
N CYS A 12 -10.64 -7.51 -0.11
CA CYS A 12 -11.92 -8.11 -0.50
C CYS A 12 -12.02 -8.22 -2.02
N GLU A 13 -12.38 -9.40 -2.53
CA GLU A 13 -12.51 -9.64 -3.97
C GLU A 13 -13.67 -8.87 -4.60
N ARG A 14 -14.69 -8.54 -3.81
CA ARG A 14 -15.91 -7.90 -4.31
C ARG A 14 -15.82 -6.37 -4.34
N CYS A 15 -15.34 -5.77 -3.26
CA CYS A 15 -15.36 -4.32 -3.07
C CYS A 15 -13.97 -3.69 -2.89
N LEU A 16 -12.92 -4.48 -3.09
CA LEU A 16 -11.51 -4.07 -3.05
C LEU A 16 -11.08 -3.37 -1.74
N THR A 17 -11.83 -3.61 -0.66
CA THR A 17 -11.50 -3.05 0.66
C THR A 17 -10.29 -3.77 1.23
N ILE A 18 -9.25 -3.01 1.54
CA ILE A 18 -8.03 -3.49 2.17
C ILE A 18 -8.25 -3.58 3.68
N THR A 19 -7.92 -4.72 4.27
CA THR A 19 -8.10 -5.01 5.68
C THR A 19 -6.86 -5.68 6.27
N ILE A 20 -6.80 -5.71 7.60
CA ILE A 20 -5.68 -6.18 8.41
C ILE A 20 -6.25 -7.23 9.36
N ASN A 21 -6.02 -8.51 9.07
CA ASN A 21 -6.44 -9.63 9.92
C ASN A 21 -7.96 -9.74 10.18
N ASN A 22 -8.79 -9.41 9.20
CA ASN A 22 -10.20 -9.81 9.27
C ASN A 22 -10.42 -11.10 8.48
N GLU A 23 -11.38 -11.90 8.95
CA GLU A 23 -11.88 -13.10 8.25
C GLU A 23 -12.93 -12.72 7.21
N THR A 24 -13.64 -11.61 7.43
CA THR A 24 -14.67 -11.08 6.53
C THR A 24 -14.43 -9.61 6.21
N CYS A 25 -14.97 -9.14 5.09
CA CYS A 25 -14.84 -7.75 4.68
C CYS A 25 -15.68 -6.86 5.60
N PRO A 26 -15.09 -5.90 6.34
CA PRO A 26 -15.85 -5.04 7.26
C PRO A 26 -16.81 -4.08 6.54
N LYS A 27 -16.62 -3.88 5.22
CA LYS A 27 -17.44 -2.97 4.42
C LYS A 27 -18.69 -3.64 3.84
N CYS A 28 -18.60 -4.91 3.44
CA CYS A 28 -19.67 -5.58 2.70
C CYS A 28 -20.04 -6.96 3.24
N GLY A 29 -19.39 -7.42 4.33
CA GLY A 29 -19.62 -8.73 4.96
C GLY A 29 -19.09 -9.92 4.17
N HIS A 30 -18.46 -9.72 3.01
CA HIS A 30 -17.99 -10.82 2.17
C HIS A 30 -16.79 -11.56 2.76
N SER A 31 -16.85 -12.89 2.84
CA SER A 31 -15.82 -13.72 3.48
C SER A 31 -14.61 -14.03 2.61
N GLN A 32 -14.71 -13.83 1.29
CA GLN A 32 -13.61 -14.04 0.37
C GLN A 32 -12.67 -12.83 0.36
N LEU A 33 -11.49 -13.03 0.94
CA LEU A 33 -10.41 -12.07 1.04
C LEU A 33 -9.13 -12.68 0.46
N ARG A 34 -8.39 -11.94 -0.36
CA ARG A 34 -7.09 -12.34 -0.92
C ARG A 34 -5.94 -11.68 -0.17
N ASP A 35 -4.87 -12.42 0.12
CA ASP A 35 -3.64 -11.84 0.66
C ASP A 35 -2.87 -11.05 -0.41
N ILE A 36 -2.44 -9.85 -0.04
CA ILE A 36 -1.66 -8.94 -0.87
C ILE A 36 -0.47 -8.39 -0.07
N ILE A 37 0.60 -8.07 -0.78
CA ILE A 37 1.78 -7.41 -0.21
C ILE A 37 1.78 -5.97 -0.69
N ILE A 38 1.70 -5.03 0.25
CA ILE A 38 1.82 -3.60 -0.06
C ILE A 38 3.27 -3.18 0.21
N THR A 39 3.97 -2.79 -0.84
CA THR A 39 5.32 -2.22 -0.78
C THR A 39 5.24 -0.70 -0.75
N GLY A 40 5.66 -0.07 0.35
CA GLY A 40 5.85 1.37 0.39
C GLY A 40 7.15 1.77 -0.29
N GLN A 41 7.08 2.43 -1.44
CA GLN A 41 8.23 3.09 -2.04
C GLN A 41 8.25 4.55 -1.59
N ALA A 42 9.22 4.90 -0.74
CA ALA A 42 9.53 6.29 -0.46
C ALA A 42 10.40 6.83 -1.60
N GLY A 43 9.78 7.46 -2.60
CA GLY A 43 10.52 8.26 -3.56
C GLY A 43 11.10 9.49 -2.86
N ARG A 44 12.41 9.70 -2.94
CA ARG A 44 12.97 11.04 -2.67
C ARG A 44 12.44 11.94 -3.77
N ASN A 45 11.53 12.86 -3.44
CA ASN A 45 11.23 13.98 -4.33
C ASN A 45 12.53 14.77 -4.49
N LYS A 46 13.29 14.47 -5.55
CA LYS A 46 14.49 15.22 -5.92
C LYS A 46 13.97 16.56 -6.41
N ARG A 47 13.74 17.51 -5.49
CA ARG A 47 13.66 18.92 -5.85
C ARG A 47 14.88 19.18 -6.71
N ILE A 48 14.67 19.36 -8.00
CA ILE A 48 15.69 19.88 -8.89
C ILE A 48 15.92 21.31 -8.35
N LEU A 49 16.89 21.46 -7.44
CA LEU A 49 17.46 22.76 -7.17
C LEU A 49 18.03 23.18 -8.51
N HIS A 50 17.30 24.05 -9.23
CA HIS A 50 17.86 24.76 -10.36
C HIS A 50 19.14 25.41 -9.83
N PRO A 51 20.34 25.10 -10.37
CA PRO A 51 21.50 25.90 -10.08
C PRO A 51 21.15 27.33 -10.52
N LYS A 52 21.11 28.27 -9.58
CA LYS A 52 21.12 29.70 -9.93
C LYS A 52 22.40 29.92 -10.72
N VAL A 53 22.25 30.03 -12.04
CA VAL A 53 23.27 30.58 -12.92
C VAL A 53 23.18 32.10 -12.81
N GLY A 54 24.32 32.76 -12.60
CA GLY A 54 24.47 34.22 -12.67
C GLY A 54 24.31 34.93 -11.33
#